data_AF-A0A7C5BLW9-F1
#
_entry.id   AF-A0A7C5BLW9-F1
#
_cell.length_a   1.000
_cell.length_b   1.000
_cell.length_c   1.000
_cell.angle_alpha   90.00
_cell.angle_beta   90.00
_cell.angle_gamma   90.00
#
_symmetry.space_group_name_H-M   'P 1'
#
loop_
_entity.id
_entity.type
_entity.pdbx_description
1 polymer ?
#
loop_
_entity_poly.entity_id
_entity_poly.type
_entity_poly.pdbx_seq_one_letter_code
_entity_poly.pdbx_strand_id
1 'polypeptide(L)'
;MAVKSIVRCSCGQRIVAKDVIQTGYYIRLASPSFVYVKFRCSRCKKLGERFLRQEDWEKGILREIPQELSDAERKRFERLGPISVNEVIEAHFTMENGISLKDLVAGAEVNAAGEGEEKS
;
A
#
# COMPACT_ATOMS: atom_id res chain seq x y z
N MET A 1 1.36 2.91 -20.70
CA MET A 1 1.48 2.37 -19.33
C MET A 1 0.68 1.07 -19.28
N ALA A 2 1.34 -0.08 -19.17
CA ALA A 2 0.64 -1.36 -19.13
C ALA A 2 -0.08 -1.50 -17.78
N VAL A 3 -1.38 -1.76 -17.82
CA VAL A 3 -2.20 -1.98 -16.62
C VAL A 3 -1.73 -3.27 -15.96
N LYS A 4 -1.14 -3.18 -14.77
CA LYS A 4 -0.74 -4.36 -13.98
C LYS A 4 -1.96 -5.25 -13.77
N SER A 5 -1.86 -6.50 -14.20
CA SER A 5 -2.89 -7.51 -13.99
C SER A 5 -3.03 -7.78 -12.48
N ILE A 6 -4.26 -7.73 -11.97
CA ILE A 6 -4.56 -7.99 -10.55
C ILE A 6 -5.49 -9.19 -10.48
N VAL A 7 -5.12 -10.19 -9.68
CA VAL A 7 -6.00 -11.35 -9.41
C VAL A 7 -7.08 -10.93 -8.41
N ARG A 8 -8.34 -11.00 -8.85
CA ARG A 8 -9.51 -10.71 -8.03
C ARG A 8 -10.41 -11.93 -7.90
N CYS A 9 -10.95 -12.13 -6.70
CA CYS A 9 -12.06 -13.03 -6.44
C CYS A 9 -13.35 -12.49 -7.07
N SER A 10 -14.35 -13.35 -7.28
CA SER A 10 -15.71 -12.95 -7.69
C SER A 10 -16.39 -11.99 -6.71
N CYS A 11 -15.98 -11.98 -5.44
CA CYS A 11 -16.46 -11.00 -4.46
C CYS A 11 -15.71 -9.65 -4.51
N GLY A 12 -14.84 -9.43 -5.50
CA GLY A 12 -14.06 -8.20 -5.68
C GLY A 12 -12.76 -8.13 -4.85
N GLN A 13 -12.54 -9.05 -3.90
CA GLN A 13 -11.32 -9.06 -3.08
C GLN A 13 -10.08 -9.32 -3.93
N ARG A 14 -9.03 -8.51 -3.76
CA ARG A 14 -7.71 -8.78 -4.34
C ARG A 14 -7.06 -9.96 -3.62
N ILE A 15 -6.52 -10.88 -4.41
CA ILE A 15 -5.78 -12.05 -3.92
C ILE A 15 -4.30 -11.69 -3.80
N VAL A 16 -3.72 -11.99 -2.65
CA VAL A 16 -2.28 -11.84 -2.36
C VAL A 16 -1.63 -13.20 -2.20
N ALA A 17 -0.31 -13.26 -2.15
CA ALA A 17 0.46 -14.51 -2.09
C ALA A 17 0.03 -15.42 -0.91
N LYS A 18 -0.37 -14.85 0.23
CA LYS A 18 -0.88 -15.59 1.40
C LYS A 18 -2.20 -16.32 1.14
N ASP A 19 -3.01 -15.84 0.22
CA ASP A 19 -4.31 -16.43 -0.14
C ASP A 19 -4.17 -17.56 -1.19
N VAL A 20 -3.00 -17.70 -1.80
CA VAL A 20 -2.74 -18.64 -2.89
C VAL A 20 -2.36 -20.01 -2.35
N ILE A 21 -3.07 -21.02 -2.82
CA ILE A 21 -2.82 -22.42 -2.46
C ILE A 21 -1.83 -23.04 -3.43
N GLN A 22 -2.01 -22.77 -4.73
CA GLN A 22 -1.23 -23.40 -5.78
C GLN A 22 -1.07 -22.44 -6.95
N THR A 23 0.15 -22.40 -7.50
CA THR A 23 0.44 -21.76 -8.78
C THR A 23 1.15 -22.77 -9.67
N GLY A 24 0.96 -22.66 -10.98
CA GLY A 24 1.76 -23.42 -11.90
C GLY A 24 1.64 -22.93 -13.33
N TYR A 25 2.60 -23.34 -14.14
CA TYR A 25 2.67 -23.00 -15.55
C TYR A 25 2.01 -24.10 -16.37
N TYR A 26 1.11 -23.68 -17.24
CA TYR A 26 0.52 -24.52 -18.26
C TYR A 26 1.13 -24.12 -19.60
N ILE A 27 2.21 -24.81 -19.96
CA ILE A 27 3.01 -24.55 -21.16
C ILE A 27 2.43 -25.37 -22.31
N ARG A 28 2.14 -24.72 -23.45
CA ARG A 28 1.77 -25.40 -24.70
C ARG A 28 2.83 -25.12 -25.77
N LEU A 29 3.20 -26.15 -26.53
CA LEU A 29 4.23 -26.07 -27.58
C LEU A 29 3.84 -25.15 -28.76
N ALA A 30 2.56 -24.90 -28.98
CA ALA A 30 2.04 -24.14 -30.14
C ALA A 30 0.94 -23.12 -29.77
N SER A 31 0.82 -22.73 -28.49
CA SER A 31 -0.23 -21.81 -28.03
C SER A 31 0.30 -20.91 -26.91
N PRO A 32 -0.41 -19.81 -26.57
CA PRO A 32 0.00 -18.94 -25.47
C PRO A 32 0.12 -19.77 -24.19
N SER A 33 1.22 -19.58 -23.47
CA SER A 33 1.42 -20.22 -22.18
C SER A 33 0.59 -19.49 -21.13
N PHE A 34 0.00 -20.26 -20.21
CA PHE A 34 -0.86 -19.73 -19.16
C PHE A 34 -0.27 -20.03 -17.79
N VAL A 35 -0.58 -19.17 -16.82
CA VAL A 35 -0.35 -19.41 -15.40
C VAL A 35 -1.70 -19.65 -14.76
N TYR A 36 -1.86 -20.79 -14.10
CA TYR A 36 -3.04 -21.02 -13.27
C TYR A 36 -2.73 -20.63 -11.83
N VAL A 37 -3.68 -19.95 -11.19
CA VAL A 37 -3.60 -19.54 -9.79
C VAL A 37 -4.84 -20.04 -9.09
N LYS A 38 -4.65 -20.95 -8.14
CA LYS A 38 -5.69 -21.46 -7.26
C LYS A 38 -5.55 -20.81 -5.88
N PHE A 39 -6.62 -20.21 -5.39
CA PHE A 39 -6.61 -19.41 -4.16
C PHE A 39 -7.85 -19.65 -3.30
N ARG A 40 -7.73 -19.36 -2.01
CA ARG A 40 -8.86 -19.27 -1.08
C ARG A 40 -9.02 -17.81 -0.67
N CYS A 41 -10.16 -17.22 -1.01
CA CYS A 41 -10.40 -15.81 -0.72
C CYS A 41 -10.43 -15.53 0.79
N SER A 42 -9.62 -14.58 1.26
CA SER A 42 -9.62 -14.14 2.66
C SER A 42 -10.96 -13.54 3.11
N ARG A 43 -11.72 -12.90 2.21
CA ARG A 43 -13.01 -12.26 2.51
C ARG A 43 -14.19 -13.24 2.48
N CYS A 44 -14.47 -13.87 1.34
CA CYS A 44 -15.64 -14.75 1.17
C CYS A 44 -15.37 -16.23 1.49
N LYS A 45 -14.12 -16.59 1.78
CA LYS A 45 -13.64 -17.95 2.12
C LYS A 45 -13.88 -19.03 1.05
N LYS A 46 -14.39 -18.66 -0.14
CA LYS A 46 -14.56 -19.56 -1.29
C LYS A 46 -13.23 -19.84 -1.98
N LEU A 47 -13.11 -21.05 -2.53
CA LEU A 47 -12.04 -21.41 -3.45
C LEU A 47 -12.33 -20.82 -4.82
N GLY A 48 -11.29 -20.27 -5.45
CA GLY A 48 -11.36 -19.73 -6.79
C GLY A 48 -10.13 -20.10 -7.58
N GLU A 49 -10.28 -20.08 -8.90
CA GLU A 49 -9.20 -20.29 -9.85
C GLU A 49 -9.21 -19.19 -10.91
N ARG A 50 -8.01 -18.81 -11.35
CA ARG A 50 -7.83 -17.87 -12.46
C ARG A 50 -6.71 -18.36 -13.37
N PHE A 51 -6.95 -18.22 -14.66
CA PHE A 51 -5.97 -18.43 -15.71
C PHE A 51 -5.54 -17.06 -16.22
N LEU A 52 -4.24 -16.80 -16.14
CA LEU A 52 -3.60 -15.59 -16.64
C LEU A 52 -2.72 -16.00 -17.80
N ARG A 53 -2.58 -15.14 -18.82
CA ARG A 53 -1.56 -15.39 -19.84
C ARG A 53 -0.19 -15.17 -19.22
N GLN A 54 0.83 -15.89 -19.70
CA GLN A 54 2.19 -15.73 -19.20
C GLN A 54 2.74 -14.32 -19.44
N GLU A 55 2.35 -13.65 -20.54
CA GLU A 55 2.68 -12.25 -20.80
C GLU A 55 2.16 -11.30 -19.72
N ASP A 56 0.99 -11.61 -19.15
CA ASP A 56 0.39 -10.84 -18.07
C ASP A 56 0.91 -11.26 -16.69
N TRP A 57 1.78 -12.27 -16.59
CA TRP A 57 2.27 -12.81 -15.32
C TRP A 57 3.60 -12.16 -14.90
N GLU A 58 3.51 -11.16 -14.03
CA GLU A 58 4.65 -10.54 -13.36
C GLU A 58 4.87 -11.12 -11.95
N LYS A 59 6.13 -11.22 -11.52
CA LYS A 59 6.53 -11.63 -10.15
C LYS A 59 5.88 -10.78 -9.04
N GLY A 60 5.32 -9.61 -9.37
CA GLY A 60 4.72 -8.65 -8.44
C GLY A 60 3.21 -8.76 -8.23
N ILE A 61 2.47 -9.52 -9.04
CA ILE A 61 0.98 -9.49 -9.04
C ILE A 61 0.38 -9.86 -7.69
N LEU A 62 0.98 -10.85 -7.05
CA LEU A 62 0.55 -11.40 -5.77
C LEU A 62 1.23 -10.72 -4.56
N ARG A 63 2.15 -9.76 -4.77
CA ARG A 63 2.76 -9.05 -3.64
C ARG A 63 1.70 -8.27 -2.90
N GLU A 64 1.76 -8.34 -1.57
CA GLU A 64 1.03 -7.39 -0.73
C GLU A 64 1.40 -5.97 -1.14
N ILE A 65 0.40 -5.07 -1.13
CA ILE A 65 0.71 -3.64 -1.22
C ILE A 65 1.49 -3.34 0.05
N PRO A 66 2.74 -2.83 -0.05
CA PRO A 66 3.44 -2.37 1.13
C PRO A 66 2.53 -1.43 1.89
N GLN A 67 2.42 -1.63 3.19
CA GLN A 67 1.72 -0.67 4.04
C GLN A 67 2.47 0.65 3.90
N GLU A 68 1.79 1.72 3.48
CA GLU A 68 2.43 3.02 3.21
C GLU A 68 3.01 3.66 4.48
N LEU A 69 2.63 3.17 5.66
CA LEU A 69 3.22 3.51 6.93
C LEU A 69 4.15 2.40 7.43
N SER A 70 5.38 2.77 7.78
CA SER A 70 6.21 1.97 8.67
C SER A 70 5.66 1.96 10.10
N ASP A 71 6.03 0.95 10.89
CA ASP A 71 5.65 0.87 12.30
C ASP A 71 6.20 2.07 13.12
N ALA A 72 7.35 2.61 12.72
CA ALA A 72 7.94 3.79 13.35
C ALA A 72 7.10 5.05 13.08
N GLU A 73 6.67 5.26 11.83
CA GLU A 73 5.79 6.37 11.46
C GLU A 73 4.43 6.24 12.12
N ARG A 74 3.87 5.02 12.17
CA ARG A 74 2.60 4.77 12.87
C ARG A 74 2.67 5.20 14.33
N LYS A 75 3.70 4.77 15.08
CA LYS A 75 3.91 5.18 16.48
C LYS A 75 4.14 6.68 16.61
N ARG A 76 4.76 7.32 15.61
CA ARG A 76 4.93 8.78 15.59
C ARG A 76 3.58 9.48 15.43
N PHE A 77 2.73 9.06 14.49
CA PHE A 77 1.41 9.66 14.29
C PHE A 77 0.47 9.41 15.46
N GLU A 78 0.53 8.23 16.10
CA GLU A 78 -0.23 7.95 17.33
C GLU A 78 0.15 8.91 18.47
N ARG A 79 1.41 9.37 18.54
CA ARG A 79 1.87 10.36 19.53
C ARG A 79 1.42 11.80 19.22
N LEU A 80 1.23 12.15 17.96
CA LEU A 80 0.82 13.50 17.54
C LEU A 80 -0.65 13.79 17.89
N GLY A 81 -1.46 12.76 18.08
CA GLY A 81 -2.88 12.91 18.39
C GLY A 81 -3.72 13.32 17.17
N PRO A 82 -5.04 13.49 17.36
CA PRO A 82 -5.94 13.89 16.28
C PRO A 82 -5.68 15.34 15.86
N ILE A 83 -5.71 15.58 14.54
CA ILE A 83 -5.59 16.94 13.99
C ILE A 83 -6.77 17.79 14.49
N SER A 84 -6.45 18.89 15.17
CA SER A 84 -7.41 19.84 15.70
C SER A 84 -7.87 20.84 14.64
N VAL A 85 -9.02 21.48 14.89
CA VAL A 85 -9.55 22.53 14.01
C VAL A 85 -8.59 23.71 13.90
N ASN A 86 -7.88 24.04 14.99
CA ASN A 86 -6.91 25.14 15.01
C ASN A 86 -5.72 24.85 14.10
N GLU A 87 -5.20 23.62 14.11
CA GLU A 87 -4.11 23.21 13.21
C GLU A 87 -4.51 23.29 11.73
N VAL A 88 -5.77 22.97 11.41
CA VAL A 88 -6.29 23.11 10.03
C VAL A 88 -6.37 24.58 9.62
N ILE A 89 -6.84 25.45 10.52
CA ILE A 89 -6.93 26.90 10.28
C ILE A 89 -5.55 27.49 10.07
N GLU A 90 -4.59 27.15 10.94
CA GLU A 90 -3.20 27.59 10.84
C GLU A 90 -2.58 27.14 9.52
N ALA A 91 -2.71 25.86 9.16
CA ALA A 91 -2.21 25.35 7.90
C ALA A 91 -2.81 26.09 6.69
N HIS A 92 -4.11 26.38 6.70
CA HIS A 92 -4.79 27.10 5.62
C HIS A 92 -4.20 28.49 5.40
N PHE A 93 -4.09 29.29 6.47
CA PHE A 93 -3.54 30.64 6.37
C PHE A 93 -2.05 30.66 6.03
N THR A 94 -1.30 29.67 6.52
CA THR A 94 0.12 29.54 6.18
C THR A 94 0.28 29.25 4.70
N MET A 95 -0.55 28.37 4.12
CA MET A 95 -0.53 28.08 2.68
C MET A 95 -0.99 29.26 1.81
N GLU A 96 -2.01 30.02 2.25
CA GLU A 96 -2.53 31.17 1.52
C GLU A 96 -1.51 32.31 1.41
N ASN A 97 -0.76 32.56 2.49
CA ASN A 97 0.25 33.63 2.53
C ASN A 97 1.56 33.28 1.80
N GLY A 98 1.66 32.07 1.26
CA GLY A 98 2.85 31.57 0.58
C GLY A 98 3.91 31.09 1.56
N ILE A 99 4.27 29.80 1.45
CA ILE A 99 5.29 29.17 2.28
C ILE A 99 6.54 28.94 1.45
N SER A 100 7.71 29.31 1.97
CA SER A 100 8.98 28.90 1.38
C SER A 100 9.20 27.40 1.61
N LEU A 101 9.78 26.70 0.63
CA LEU A 101 10.19 25.31 0.80
C LEU A 101 11.14 25.11 2.00
N LYS A 102 11.92 26.14 2.36
CA LYS A 102 12.77 26.11 3.55
C LYS A 102 11.97 26.07 4.85
N ASP A 103 10.87 26.82 4.92
CA ASP A 103 10.03 26.92 6.12
C ASP A 103 9.21 25.64 6.31
N LEU A 104 8.79 25.00 5.21
CA LEU A 104 8.16 23.66 5.23
C LEU A 104 9.10 22.59 5.77
N VAL A 105 10.36 22.58 5.33
CA VAL A 105 11.36 21.61 5.79
C VAL A 105 11.70 21.85 7.26
N ALA A 106 11.89 23.11 7.67
CA ALA A 106 12.14 23.45 9.07
C ALA A 106 10.99 22.98 9.98
N GLY A 107 9.73 23.23 9.61
CA GLY A 107 8.57 22.75 10.35
C GLY A 107 8.49 21.22 10.46
N ALA A 108 8.98 20.49 9.46
CA ALA A 108 9.05 19.03 9.51
C ALA A 108 10.14 18.50 10.47
N GLU A 109 11.23 19.25 10.62
CA GLU A 109 12.36 18.92 11.50
C GLU A 109 12.08 19.25 12.98
N VAL A 110 11.37 20.35 13.29
CA VAL A 110 10.98 20.67 14.69
C VAL A 110 10.05 19.57 15.26
N ASN A 111 9.16 19.03 14.41
CA ASN A 111 8.31 17.89 14.75
C ASN A 111 9.06 16.54 14.82
N ALA A 112 10.34 16.50 14.46
CA ALA A 112 11.21 15.34 14.63
C ALA A 112 12.17 15.51 15.82
N ALA A 113 12.48 16.74 16.22
CA ALA A 113 13.47 17.09 17.23
C ALA A 113 12.90 17.36 18.65
N GLY A 114 11.58 17.24 18.87
CA GLY A 114 10.95 17.34 20.19
C GLY A 114 11.28 16.19 21.17
N GLU A 115 12.40 15.49 20.98
CA GLU A 115 12.97 14.53 21.92
C GLU A 115 14.10 15.23 22.70
N GLY A 116 13.82 15.66 23.93
CA GLY A 116 14.84 15.91 24.94
C GLY A 116 14.83 17.30 25.60
N GLU A 117 13.93 17.53 26.55
CA GLU A 117 14.25 18.32 27.76
C GLU A 117 13.29 17.96 28.90
N GLU A 118 13.52 16.78 29.47
CA GLU A 118 13.10 16.46 30.84
C GLU A 118 14.20 16.99 31.76
N LYS A 119 13.96 18.15 32.40
CA LYS A 119 14.81 18.64 33.49
C LYS A 119 14.13 18.36 34.83
N SER A 120 14.93 17.68 35.66
CA SER A 120 14.73 17.21 37.03
C SER A 120 14.35 18.29 38.03
#